data_AF-A0A3A5W2P4-F1
#
_entry.id   AF-A0A3A5W2P4-F1
#
_cell.length_a   1.000
_cell.length_b   1.000
_cell.length_c   1.000
_cell.angle_alpha   90.00
_cell.angle_beta   90.00
_cell.angle_gamma   90.00
#
_symmetry.space_group_name_H-M   'P 1'
#
loop_
_entity.id
_entity.type
_entity.pdbx_description
1 polymer ?
#
loop_
_entity_poly.entity_id
_entity_poly.type
_entity_poly.pdbx_seq_one_letter_code
_entity_poly.pdbx_strand_id
1 'polypeptide(L)'
;MGLELVLLLVNRPALQTLVDLSWQALYSGMEKGEFRQIRPSADSRLKRSFDIDAEAELLDWMDSCTVEGNPTTIDALSDLRDGATGLLHLMHYASPGSWEVWEGRAFLYLDVATGKPVPHVDALYSEDIWNETTRRLAGLPEDEFAESVCLDWMDRRKELGETLDEKEDPKIVPTYEAHNRASRTLVHAVTRWLGEPDLVGIIGREHLPAKEWGHGPWNLEGFLQA
;
A
#
# COMPACT_ATOMS: atom_id res chain seq x y z
N MET A 1 -14.56 4.11 -12.09
CA MET A 1 -13.23 3.85 -11.52
C MET A 1 -13.47 3.17 -10.19
N GLY A 2 -12.89 1.99 -9.95
CA GLY A 2 -13.11 1.23 -8.72
C GLY A 2 -12.06 1.59 -7.68
N LEU A 3 -12.40 1.53 -6.39
CA LEU A 3 -11.47 1.76 -5.29
C LEU A 3 -10.36 0.69 -5.29
N GLU A 4 -9.10 1.10 -5.16
CA GLU A 4 -7.98 0.17 -4.96
C GLU A 4 -7.62 0.07 -3.47
N LEU A 5 -7.52 -1.15 -2.95
CA LEU A 5 -6.86 -1.45 -1.69
C LEU A 5 -5.35 -1.47 -1.93
N VAL A 6 -4.60 -0.87 -1.00
CA VAL A 6 -3.17 -0.66 -1.09
C VAL A 6 -2.48 -1.25 0.14
N LEU A 7 -1.51 -2.13 -0.09
CA LEU A 7 -0.44 -2.45 0.86
C LEU A 7 0.82 -1.72 0.39
N LEU A 8 1.10 -0.58 1.02
CA LEU A 8 2.29 0.23 0.75
C LEU A 8 3.44 -0.27 1.62
N LEU A 9 4.56 -0.67 1.00
CA LEU A 9 5.78 -0.92 1.75
C LEU A 9 6.53 0.40 1.94
N VAL A 10 6.91 0.74 3.16
CA VAL A 10 7.63 1.98 3.47
C VAL A 10 9.00 1.63 4.04
N ASN A 11 10.05 2.23 3.46
CA ASN A 11 11.41 2.11 3.98
C ASN A 11 11.60 3.12 5.14
N ARG A 12 11.73 2.59 6.36
CA ARG A 12 11.84 3.35 7.60
C ARG A 12 13.05 4.29 7.62
N PRO A 13 14.28 3.87 7.25
CA PRO A 13 15.42 4.78 7.20
C PRO A 13 15.24 5.95 6.22
N ALA A 14 14.69 5.68 5.03
CA ALA A 14 14.41 6.71 4.04
C ALA A 14 13.37 7.71 4.55
N LEU A 15 12.25 7.21 5.10
CA LEU A 15 11.21 8.06 5.69
C LEU A 15 11.79 8.92 6.83
N GLN A 16 12.52 8.30 7.76
CA GLN A 16 13.13 8.98 8.90
C GLN A 16 14.02 10.15 8.44
N THR A 17 14.86 9.91 7.44
CA THR A 17 15.74 10.94 6.88
C THR A 17 14.94 12.14 6.37
N LEU A 18 13.79 11.93 5.74
CA LEU A 18 12.96 13.00 5.17
C LEU A 18 12.20 13.79 6.24
N VAL A 19 11.67 13.10 7.26
CA VAL A 19 10.89 13.76 8.33
C VAL A 19 11.78 14.53 9.31
N ASP A 20 13.07 14.17 9.40
CA ASP A 20 14.07 14.88 10.22
C ASP A 20 14.63 16.15 9.55
N LEU A 21 14.39 16.35 8.25
CA LEU A 21 14.77 17.59 7.57
C LEU A 21 13.97 18.77 8.13
N SER A 22 14.51 19.98 8.00
CA SER A 22 13.68 21.18 8.17
C SER A 22 12.70 21.32 7.00
N TRP A 23 11.54 21.91 7.24
CA TRP A 23 10.49 22.09 6.23
C TRP A 23 11.01 22.74 4.93
N GLN A 24 11.83 23.80 5.05
CA GLN A 24 12.44 24.48 3.89
C GLN A 24 13.47 23.61 3.16
N ALA A 25 14.22 22.79 3.90
CA ALA A 25 15.20 21.88 3.31
C ALA A 25 14.49 20.76 2.52
N LEU A 26 13.40 20.21 3.07
CA LEU A 26 12.56 19.25 2.36
C LEU A 26 12.00 19.87 1.08
N TYR A 27 11.37 21.05 1.17
CA TYR A 27 10.77 21.72 0.02
C TYR A 27 11.80 21.96 -1.09
N SER A 28 12.92 22.63 -0.77
CA SER A 28 13.92 22.99 -1.78
C SER A 28 14.64 21.76 -2.34
N GLY A 29 14.86 20.72 -1.53
CA GLY A 29 15.50 19.50 -2.00
C GLY A 29 14.57 18.68 -2.91
N MET A 30 13.26 18.66 -2.64
CA MET A 30 12.27 18.03 -3.53
C MET A 30 12.18 18.77 -4.87
N GLU A 31 12.13 20.10 -4.86
CA GLU A 31 12.11 20.94 -6.08
C GLU A 31 13.32 20.66 -6.99
N LYS A 32 14.48 20.39 -6.40
CA LYS A 32 15.74 20.11 -7.11
C LYS A 32 15.99 18.62 -7.38
N GLY A 33 15.13 17.73 -6.88
CA GLY A 33 15.31 16.27 -6.96
C GLY A 33 16.54 15.74 -6.21
N GLU A 34 16.97 16.42 -5.13
CA GLU A 34 18.17 16.08 -4.36
C GLU A 34 18.03 14.76 -3.58
N PHE A 35 16.80 14.35 -3.27
CA PHE A 35 16.51 13.19 -2.42
C PHE A 35 16.30 11.88 -3.17
N ARG A 36 16.44 11.86 -4.51
CA ARG A 36 16.25 10.64 -5.32
C ARG A 36 17.17 9.49 -4.92
N GLN A 37 18.34 9.80 -4.35
CA GLN A 37 19.29 8.81 -3.85
C GLN A 37 18.88 8.21 -2.49
N ILE A 38 18.04 8.91 -1.72
CA ILE A 38 17.47 8.42 -0.45
C ILE A 38 16.31 7.46 -0.73
N ARG A 39 15.62 7.66 -1.86
CA ARG A 39 14.52 6.83 -2.28
C ARG A 39 14.98 5.38 -2.47
N PRO A 40 14.34 4.39 -1.83
CA PRO A 40 14.73 2.99 -1.98
C PRO A 40 14.62 2.55 -3.45
N SER A 41 15.37 1.54 -3.87
CA SER A 41 15.25 1.01 -5.23
C SER A 41 13.84 0.49 -5.50
N ALA A 42 13.28 0.83 -6.66
CA ALA A 42 11.96 0.37 -7.05
C ALA A 42 11.95 -1.16 -7.17
N ASP A 43 10.94 -1.80 -6.58
CA ASP A 43 10.70 -3.22 -6.77
C ASP A 43 10.18 -3.46 -8.19
N SER A 44 10.67 -4.50 -8.86
CA SER A 44 10.30 -4.79 -10.25
C SER A 44 8.90 -5.39 -10.41
N ARG A 45 8.25 -5.78 -9.30
CA ARG A 45 6.96 -6.48 -9.26
C ARG A 45 5.85 -5.68 -8.58
N LEU A 46 6.21 -4.66 -7.81
CA LEU A 46 5.27 -3.78 -7.13
C LEU A 46 5.07 -2.49 -7.93
N LYS A 47 3.93 -1.84 -7.75
CA LYS A 47 3.68 -0.54 -8.35
C LYS A 47 4.39 0.55 -7.56
N ARG A 48 4.86 1.59 -8.23
CA ARG A 48 5.44 2.77 -7.58
C ARG A 48 5.33 3.95 -8.52
N SER A 49 4.92 5.10 -8.01
CA SER A 49 4.93 6.37 -8.76
C SER A 49 6.35 6.75 -9.17
N PHE A 50 6.49 7.40 -10.33
CA PHE A 50 7.78 7.94 -10.75
C PHE A 50 8.30 8.97 -9.73
N ASP A 51 9.60 9.24 -9.79
CA ASP A 51 10.24 10.20 -8.89
C ASP A 51 9.64 11.59 -9.02
N ILE A 52 9.47 12.05 -10.26
CA ILE A 52 8.92 13.37 -10.55
C ILE A 52 7.47 13.50 -10.07
N ASP A 53 6.65 12.46 -10.24
CA ASP A 53 5.24 12.51 -9.83
C ASP A 53 5.12 12.57 -8.31
N ALA A 54 5.89 11.75 -7.58
CA ALA A 54 5.89 11.77 -6.12
C ALA A 54 6.46 13.08 -5.55
N GLU A 55 7.46 13.68 -6.21
CA GLU A 55 7.98 15.01 -5.87
C GLU A 55 6.90 16.08 -6.07
N ALA A 56 6.23 16.06 -7.23
CA ALA A 56 5.21 17.04 -7.58
C ALA A 56 3.99 16.96 -6.65
N GLU A 57 3.47 15.76 -6.37
CA GLU A 57 2.33 15.60 -5.45
C GLU A 57 2.62 16.15 -4.05
N LEU A 58 3.83 15.89 -3.53
CA LEU A 58 4.24 16.42 -2.23
C LEU A 58 4.40 17.94 -2.27
N LEU A 59 5.06 18.49 -3.29
CA LEU A 59 5.26 19.94 -3.43
C LEU A 59 3.94 20.69 -3.59
N ASP A 60 3.02 20.17 -4.41
CA ASP A 60 1.69 20.73 -4.60
C ASP A 60 0.91 20.75 -3.26
N TRP A 61 1.03 19.69 -2.46
CA TRP A 61 0.45 19.65 -1.11
C TRP A 61 1.14 20.66 -0.16
N MET A 62 2.47 20.73 -0.17
CA MET A 62 3.23 21.68 0.66
C MET A 62 2.88 23.14 0.33
N ASP A 63 2.68 23.48 -0.95
CA ASP A 63 2.28 24.80 -1.42
C ASP A 63 0.88 25.21 -0.93
N SER A 64 0.02 24.22 -0.62
CA SER A 64 -1.30 24.47 -0.03
C SER A 64 -1.26 24.75 1.48
N CYS A 65 -0.11 24.50 2.12
CA CYS A 65 0.06 24.62 3.57
C CYS A 65 0.63 25.98 3.97
N THR A 66 0.29 26.45 5.18
CA THR A 66 0.94 27.61 5.80
C THR A 66 1.69 27.14 7.03
N VAL A 67 3.01 27.13 6.95
CA VAL A 67 3.91 26.72 8.04
C VAL A 67 4.74 27.93 8.47
N GLU A 68 4.69 28.28 9.75
CA GLU A 68 5.47 29.41 10.28
C GLU A 68 6.89 28.98 10.65
N GLY A 69 7.87 29.82 10.33
CA GLY A 69 9.28 29.59 10.66
C GLY A 69 9.94 28.53 9.76
N ASN A 70 10.74 27.66 10.38
CA ASN A 70 11.38 26.53 9.70
C ASN A 70 11.55 25.34 10.68
N PRO A 71 10.44 24.78 11.18
CA PRO A 71 10.48 23.60 12.06
C PRO A 71 11.02 22.38 11.31
N THR A 72 11.22 21.28 12.04
CA THR A 72 11.41 19.98 11.39
C THR A 72 10.15 19.61 10.61
N THR A 73 10.29 18.80 9.57
CA THR A 73 9.16 18.31 8.78
C THR A 73 8.17 17.59 9.68
N ILE A 74 8.64 16.73 10.59
CA ILE A 74 7.73 16.02 11.50
C ILE A 74 6.92 16.98 12.37
N ASP A 75 7.55 18.00 12.97
CA ASP A 75 6.85 18.99 13.79
C ASP A 75 5.83 19.78 12.96
N ALA A 76 6.19 20.18 11.73
CA ALA A 76 5.27 20.86 10.82
C ALA A 76 4.05 19.99 10.50
N LEU A 77 4.25 18.71 10.19
CA LEU A 77 3.16 17.78 9.90
C LEU A 77 2.25 17.60 11.12
N SER A 78 2.81 17.49 12.32
CA SER A 78 2.04 17.34 13.56
C SER A 78 1.16 18.56 13.87
N ASP A 79 1.62 19.77 13.55
CA ASP A 79 0.88 21.01 13.78
C ASP A 79 -0.20 21.29 12.69
N LEU A 80 -0.02 20.72 11.49
CA LEU A 80 -0.95 20.90 10.38
C LEU A 80 -2.22 20.06 10.56
N ARG A 81 -3.38 20.69 10.32
CA ARG A 81 -4.69 20.01 10.37
C ARG A 81 -4.77 18.78 9.45
N ASP A 82 -4.06 18.81 8.32
CA ASP A 82 -4.01 17.73 7.33
C ASP A 82 -2.60 17.15 7.15
N GLY A 83 -1.78 17.18 8.20
CA GLY A 83 -0.41 16.67 8.15
C GLY A 83 -0.30 15.20 7.79
N ALA A 84 -1.33 14.39 8.09
CA ALA A 84 -1.36 12.99 7.69
C ALA A 84 -1.28 12.81 6.16
N THR A 85 -1.84 13.73 5.37
CA THR A 85 -1.73 13.71 3.90
C THR A 85 -0.28 13.94 3.46
N GLY A 86 0.41 14.92 4.03
CA GLY A 86 1.83 15.14 3.79
C GLY A 86 2.70 13.95 4.19
N LEU A 87 2.41 13.34 5.34
CA LEU A 87 3.08 12.11 5.77
C LEU A 87 2.85 10.97 4.79
N LEU A 88 1.63 10.80 4.25
CA LEU A 88 1.33 9.77 3.26
C LEU A 88 2.13 9.99 1.97
N HIS A 89 2.24 11.22 1.48
CA HIS A 89 3.09 11.55 0.33
C HIS A 89 4.57 11.19 0.59
N LEU A 90 5.09 11.51 1.78
CA LEU A 90 6.44 11.11 2.19
C LEU A 90 6.61 9.59 2.28
N MET A 91 5.60 8.85 2.73
CA MET A 91 5.61 7.39 2.75
C MET A 91 5.64 6.80 1.34
N HIS A 92 4.85 7.35 0.41
CA HIS A 92 4.92 6.98 -1.01
C HIS A 92 6.27 7.33 -1.64
N TYR A 93 6.87 8.45 -1.24
CA TYR A 93 8.24 8.77 -1.66
C TYR A 93 9.22 7.73 -1.09
N ALA A 94 9.20 7.47 0.22
CA ALA A 94 10.07 6.48 0.87
C ALA A 94 9.72 5.00 0.58
N SER A 95 8.92 4.70 -0.44
CA SER A 95 8.45 3.35 -0.75
C SER A 95 9.26 2.69 -1.89
N PRO A 96 9.67 1.41 -1.76
CA PRO A 96 10.11 0.61 -2.90
C PRO A 96 8.95 0.21 -3.83
N GLY A 97 7.71 0.23 -3.32
CA GLY A 97 6.48 -0.02 -4.08
C GLY A 97 5.31 -0.51 -3.21
N SER A 98 4.14 -0.59 -3.84
CA SER A 98 2.86 -1.02 -3.29
C SER A 98 2.30 -2.24 -4.02
N TRP A 99 1.64 -3.11 -3.26
CA TRP A 99 0.69 -4.04 -3.83
C TRP A 99 -0.68 -3.37 -3.86
N GLU A 100 -1.29 -3.33 -5.05
CA GLU A 100 -2.56 -2.65 -5.26
C GLU A 100 -3.53 -3.56 -6.01
N VAL A 101 -4.77 -3.60 -5.54
CA VAL A 101 -5.83 -4.33 -6.23
C VAL A 101 -7.18 -3.68 -6.01
N TRP A 102 -8.08 -3.86 -6.97
CA TRP A 102 -9.47 -3.48 -6.81
C TRP A 102 -10.07 -4.09 -5.53
N GLU A 103 -10.67 -3.27 -4.68
CA GLU A 103 -11.19 -3.61 -3.35
C GLU A 103 -12.11 -4.84 -3.38
N GLY A 104 -12.99 -4.94 -4.39
CA GLY A 104 -13.87 -6.10 -4.56
C GLY A 104 -13.13 -7.43 -4.77
N ARG A 105 -11.92 -7.42 -5.35
CA ARG A 105 -11.06 -8.60 -5.49
C ARG A 105 -10.25 -8.87 -4.23
N ALA A 106 -10.02 -7.88 -3.38
CA ALA A 106 -9.28 -8.06 -2.14
C ALA A 106 -9.98 -9.05 -1.20
N PHE A 107 -11.32 -9.07 -1.18
CA PHE A 107 -12.11 -10.08 -0.46
C PHE A 107 -11.67 -11.50 -0.79
N LEU A 108 -11.60 -11.86 -2.07
CA LEU A 108 -11.18 -13.19 -2.52
C LEU A 108 -9.79 -13.56 -1.95
N TYR A 109 -8.83 -12.64 -2.01
CA TYR A 109 -7.47 -12.94 -1.59
C TYR A 109 -7.34 -13.07 -0.08
N LEU A 110 -7.97 -12.17 0.67
CA LEU A 110 -7.93 -12.18 2.13
C LEU A 110 -8.79 -13.32 2.70
N ASP A 111 -9.88 -13.71 2.03
CA ASP A 111 -10.67 -14.90 2.39
C ASP A 111 -9.80 -16.15 2.33
N VAL A 112 -9.08 -16.33 1.21
CA VAL A 112 -8.20 -17.49 0.98
C VAL A 112 -6.99 -17.45 1.93
N ALA A 113 -6.38 -16.28 2.12
CA ALA A 113 -5.22 -16.13 3.01
C ALA A 113 -5.59 -16.42 4.47
N THR A 114 -6.74 -15.93 4.94
CA THR A 114 -7.17 -16.11 6.34
C THR A 114 -7.95 -17.42 6.56
N GLY A 115 -8.37 -18.09 5.49
CA GLY A 115 -9.18 -19.31 5.51
C GLY A 115 -10.63 -19.07 5.98
N LYS A 116 -11.10 -17.82 6.00
CA LYS A 116 -12.45 -17.44 6.44
C LYS A 116 -12.92 -16.19 5.70
N PRO A 117 -14.24 -16.03 5.46
CA PRO A 117 -14.75 -14.84 4.80
C PRO A 117 -14.46 -13.55 5.58
N VAL A 118 -13.97 -12.52 4.90
CA VAL A 118 -13.91 -11.16 5.43
C VAL A 118 -15.34 -10.60 5.50
N PRO A 119 -15.80 -10.17 6.69
CA PRO A 119 -17.23 -9.95 6.93
C PRO A 119 -17.80 -8.68 6.27
N HIS A 120 -16.99 -7.62 6.13
CA HIS A 120 -17.41 -6.31 5.62
C HIS A 120 -16.23 -5.55 5.03
N VAL A 121 -16.49 -4.50 4.25
CA VAL A 121 -15.44 -3.68 3.60
C VAL A 121 -14.48 -3.05 4.62
N ASP A 122 -14.96 -2.63 5.79
CA ASP A 122 -14.09 -2.04 6.82
C ASP A 122 -13.07 -3.06 7.37
N ALA A 123 -13.43 -4.34 7.37
CA ALA A 123 -12.55 -5.39 7.85
C ALA A 123 -11.36 -5.62 6.90
N LEU A 124 -11.46 -5.26 5.60
CA LEU A 124 -10.33 -5.28 4.67
C LEU A 124 -9.17 -4.37 5.12
N TYR A 125 -9.46 -3.36 5.95
CA TYR A 125 -8.50 -2.39 6.46
C TYR A 125 -8.21 -2.60 7.95
N SER A 126 -8.67 -3.69 8.54
CA SER A 126 -8.47 -3.94 9.97
C SER A 126 -7.12 -4.59 10.24
N GLU A 127 -6.49 -4.17 11.33
CA GLU A 127 -5.21 -4.72 11.79
C GLU A 127 -5.28 -6.24 12.01
N ASP A 128 -6.39 -6.74 12.56
CA ASP A 128 -6.58 -8.17 12.83
C ASP A 128 -6.56 -9.02 11.54
N ILE A 129 -7.20 -8.55 10.47
CA ILE A 129 -7.21 -9.26 9.18
C ILE A 129 -5.81 -9.28 8.58
N TRP A 130 -5.08 -8.17 8.64
CA TRP A 130 -3.70 -8.11 8.11
C TRP A 130 -2.70 -8.87 8.97
N ASN A 131 -2.87 -8.91 10.29
CA ASN A 131 -2.08 -9.76 11.18
C ASN A 131 -2.31 -11.26 10.94
N GLU A 132 -3.54 -11.69 10.62
CA GLU A 132 -3.80 -13.07 10.21
C GLU A 132 -3.23 -13.35 8.82
N THR A 133 -3.48 -12.45 7.86
CA THR A 133 -3.03 -12.58 6.47
C THR A 133 -1.51 -12.72 6.39
N THR A 134 -0.78 -11.78 6.99
CA THR A 134 0.69 -11.81 7.00
C THR A 134 1.22 -13.09 7.64
N ARG A 135 0.66 -13.52 8.77
CA ARG A 135 1.03 -14.77 9.45
C ARG A 135 0.81 -16.01 8.58
N ARG A 136 -0.28 -16.05 7.81
CA ARG A 136 -0.64 -17.19 6.96
C ARG A 136 0.17 -17.25 5.67
N LEU A 137 0.49 -16.09 5.11
CA LEU A 137 1.30 -15.99 3.90
C LEU A 137 2.82 -16.06 4.18
N ALA A 138 3.23 -15.89 5.44
CA ALA A 138 4.63 -15.98 5.84
C ALA A 138 5.25 -17.35 5.46
N GLY A 139 6.17 -17.33 4.49
CA GLY A 139 6.85 -18.53 4.01
C GLY A 139 6.02 -19.43 3.09
N LEU A 140 4.81 -19.00 2.70
CA LEU A 140 3.99 -19.72 1.74
C LEU A 140 4.55 -19.51 0.31
N PRO A 141 4.73 -20.57 -0.50
CA PRO A 141 5.12 -20.40 -1.90
C PRO A 141 4.07 -19.61 -2.68
N GLU A 142 4.51 -18.67 -3.52
CA GLU A 142 3.60 -17.83 -4.30
C GLU A 142 2.68 -18.63 -5.23
N ASP A 143 3.21 -19.71 -5.80
CA ASP A 143 2.46 -20.61 -6.70
C ASP A 143 1.32 -21.30 -5.96
N GLU A 144 1.59 -21.81 -4.75
CA GLU A 144 0.60 -22.48 -3.92
C GLU A 144 -0.55 -21.55 -3.54
N PHE A 145 -0.23 -20.31 -3.15
CA PHE A 145 -1.26 -19.33 -2.81
C PHE A 145 -2.07 -18.90 -4.05
N ALA A 146 -1.39 -18.61 -5.16
CA ALA A 146 -2.05 -18.17 -6.38
C ALA A 146 -2.95 -19.25 -6.98
N GLU A 147 -2.55 -20.51 -6.95
CA GLU A 147 -3.40 -21.64 -7.34
C GLU A 147 -4.64 -21.74 -6.45
N SER A 148 -4.47 -21.64 -5.12
CA SER A 148 -5.58 -21.68 -4.17
C SER A 148 -6.61 -20.56 -4.42
N VAL A 149 -6.14 -19.34 -4.66
CA VAL A 149 -7.00 -18.19 -5.00
C VAL A 149 -7.74 -18.43 -6.32
N CYS A 150 -7.04 -18.87 -7.35
CA CYS A 150 -7.66 -19.10 -8.65
C CYS A 150 -8.69 -20.22 -8.62
N LEU A 151 -8.44 -21.29 -7.85
CA LEU A 151 -9.40 -22.38 -7.64
C LEU A 151 -10.66 -21.87 -6.93
N ASP A 152 -10.50 -21.13 -5.82
CA ASP A 152 -11.61 -20.56 -5.07
C ASP A 152 -12.45 -19.60 -5.94
N TRP A 153 -11.81 -18.76 -6.75
CA TRP A 153 -12.51 -17.89 -7.71
C TRP A 153 -13.34 -18.67 -8.74
N MET A 154 -12.77 -19.75 -9.32
CA MET A 154 -13.48 -20.59 -10.28
C MET A 154 -14.67 -21.29 -9.63
N ASP A 155 -14.53 -21.76 -8.39
CA ASP A 155 -15.61 -22.43 -7.67
C ASP A 155 -16.74 -21.47 -7.30
N ARG A 156 -16.43 -20.26 -6.81
CA ARG A 156 -17.44 -19.21 -6.60
C ARG A 156 -18.21 -18.86 -7.88
N ARG A 157 -17.54 -18.83 -9.05
CA ARG A 157 -18.22 -18.63 -10.34
C ARG A 157 -19.20 -19.77 -10.66
N LYS A 158 -18.76 -21.03 -10.48
CA LYS A 158 -19.64 -22.20 -10.71
C LYS A 158 -20.86 -22.17 -9.80
N GLU A 159 -20.70 -21.79 -8.54
CA GLU A 159 -21.80 -21.68 -7.57
C GLU A 159 -22.82 -20.61 -7.96
N LEU A 160 -22.38 -19.55 -8.64
CA LEU A 160 -23.26 -18.53 -9.22
C LEU A 160 -23.92 -18.97 -10.55
N GLY A 161 -23.60 -20.17 -11.05
CA GLY A 161 -24.10 -20.67 -12.33
C GLY A 161 -23.42 -20.05 -13.55
N GLU A 162 -22.27 -19.39 -13.36
CA GLU A 162 -21.52 -18.75 -14.43
C GLU A 162 -20.69 -19.77 -15.24
N THR A 163 -20.54 -19.54 -16.54
CA THR A 163 -19.75 -20.40 -17.41
C THR A 163 -18.25 -20.31 -17.11
N LEU A 164 -17.53 -21.40 -17.38
CA LEU A 164 -16.07 -21.46 -17.40
C LEU A 164 -15.51 -21.68 -18.81
N ASP A 165 -16.36 -21.76 -19.83
CA ASP A 165 -15.92 -21.88 -21.22
C ASP A 165 -15.49 -20.51 -21.74
N GLU A 166 -14.21 -20.37 -22.09
CA GLU A 166 -13.64 -19.17 -22.71
C GLU A 166 -14.37 -18.77 -23.99
N LYS A 167 -14.97 -19.73 -24.70
CA LYS A 167 -15.78 -19.43 -25.89
C LYS A 167 -17.09 -18.72 -25.57
N GLU A 168 -17.62 -18.95 -24.37
CA GLU A 168 -18.85 -18.32 -23.88
C GLU A 168 -18.55 -17.01 -23.12
N ASP A 169 -17.41 -16.93 -22.42
CA ASP A 169 -16.92 -15.72 -21.78
C ASP A 169 -15.41 -15.51 -22.03
N PRO A 170 -15.03 -14.65 -23.00
CA PRO A 170 -13.63 -14.43 -23.37
C PRO A 170 -12.83 -13.68 -22.29
N LYS A 171 -13.47 -13.21 -21.20
CA LYS A 171 -12.80 -12.53 -20.10
C LYS A 171 -12.31 -13.49 -19.01
N ILE A 172 -12.66 -14.77 -19.07
CA ILE A 172 -12.26 -15.77 -18.05
C ILE A 172 -10.75 -15.86 -17.94
N VAL A 173 -10.05 -16.09 -19.05
CA VAL A 173 -8.59 -16.25 -19.05
C VAL A 173 -7.88 -14.98 -18.57
N PRO A 174 -8.17 -13.77 -19.11
CA PRO A 174 -7.58 -12.54 -18.58
C PRO A 174 -7.87 -12.29 -17.08
N THR A 175 -9.06 -12.68 -16.61
CA THR A 175 -9.44 -12.52 -15.19
C THR A 175 -8.70 -13.50 -14.30
N TYR A 176 -8.59 -14.76 -14.71
CA TYR A 176 -7.77 -15.78 -14.06
C TYR A 176 -6.31 -15.31 -13.93
N GLU A 177 -5.72 -14.83 -15.03
CA GLU A 177 -4.34 -14.33 -15.01
C GLU A 177 -4.18 -13.11 -14.10
N ALA A 178 -5.18 -12.23 -14.02
CA ALA A 178 -5.16 -11.09 -13.12
C ALA A 178 -5.17 -11.53 -11.64
N HIS A 179 -5.98 -12.54 -11.30
CA HIS A 179 -5.98 -13.14 -9.95
C HIS A 179 -4.65 -13.83 -9.64
N ASN A 180 -4.12 -14.60 -10.58
CA ASN A 180 -2.83 -15.27 -10.43
C ASN A 180 -1.71 -14.26 -10.15
N ARG A 181 -1.59 -13.22 -10.99
CA ARG A 181 -0.58 -12.17 -10.81
C ARG A 181 -0.73 -11.43 -9.47
N ALA A 182 -1.95 -10.99 -9.13
CA ALA A 182 -2.20 -10.25 -7.90
C ALA A 182 -1.92 -11.10 -6.64
N SER A 183 -2.22 -12.39 -6.67
CA SER A 183 -1.97 -13.30 -5.53
C SER A 183 -0.47 -13.52 -5.32
N ARG A 184 0.27 -13.75 -6.40
CA ARG A 184 1.73 -13.88 -6.34
C ARG A 184 2.39 -12.61 -5.82
N THR A 185 1.97 -11.44 -6.30
CA THR A 185 2.53 -10.16 -5.85
C THR A 185 2.13 -9.80 -4.42
N LEU A 186 0.97 -10.27 -3.92
CA LEU A 186 0.60 -10.13 -2.51
C LEU A 186 1.58 -10.90 -1.61
N VAL A 187 1.85 -12.18 -1.93
CA VAL A 187 2.81 -13.00 -1.19
C VAL A 187 4.21 -12.40 -1.26
N HIS A 188 4.63 -11.91 -2.42
CA HIS A 188 5.89 -11.19 -2.58
C HIS A 188 5.97 -9.97 -1.65
N ALA A 189 4.95 -9.11 -1.64
CA ALA A 189 4.91 -7.92 -0.78
C ALA A 189 4.98 -8.27 0.71
N VAL A 190 4.21 -9.27 1.15
CA VAL A 190 4.23 -9.76 2.54
C VAL A 190 5.59 -10.38 2.89
N THR A 191 6.19 -11.14 1.97
CA THR A 191 7.51 -11.75 2.18
C THR A 191 8.58 -10.67 2.37
N ARG A 192 8.54 -9.60 1.57
CA ARG A 192 9.44 -8.46 1.75
C ARG A 192 9.20 -7.75 3.06
N TRP A 193 7.94 -7.46 3.40
CA TRP A 193 7.59 -6.82 4.67
C TRP A 193 8.11 -7.60 5.88
N LEU A 194 7.92 -8.93 5.91
CA LEU A 194 8.33 -9.75 7.04
C LEU A 194 9.83 -10.10 7.03
N GLY A 195 10.42 -10.20 5.84
CA GLY A 195 11.81 -10.63 5.65
C GLY A 195 12.84 -9.50 5.76
N GLU A 196 12.44 -8.27 5.49
CA GLU A 196 13.30 -7.11 5.61
C GLU A 196 12.96 -6.39 6.93
N PRO A 197 13.94 -6.20 7.86
CA PRO A 197 13.86 -5.09 8.82
C PRO A 197 13.85 -3.81 7.98
N ASP A 198 13.92 -2.58 8.46
CA ASP A 198 13.77 -1.38 7.60
C ASP A 198 12.44 -1.24 6.82
N LEU A 199 11.69 -2.29 6.43
CA LEU A 199 10.38 -2.17 5.81
C LEU A 199 9.24 -2.25 6.84
N VAL A 200 8.16 -1.55 6.54
CA VAL A 200 6.86 -1.67 7.21
C VAL A 200 5.74 -1.62 6.19
N GLY A 201 4.67 -2.39 6.40
CA GLY A 201 3.47 -2.36 5.59
C GLY A 201 2.45 -1.36 6.14
N ILE A 202 1.98 -0.46 5.28
CA ILE A 202 0.93 0.52 5.57
C ILE A 202 -0.28 0.16 4.69
N ILE A 203 -1.42 -0.09 5.34
CA ILE A 203 -2.66 -0.48 4.67
C ILE A 203 -3.56 0.74 4.48
N GLY A 204 -4.15 0.88 3.29
CA GLY A 204 -5.15 1.90 3.03
C GLY A 204 -5.83 1.75 1.67
N ARG A 205 -6.53 2.79 1.22
CA ARG A 205 -7.15 2.88 -0.12
C ARG A 205 -7.22 4.32 -0.59
N GLU A 206 -7.33 4.53 -1.90
CA GLU A 206 -7.30 5.85 -2.58
C GLU A 206 -8.26 6.91 -2.00
N HIS A 207 -9.40 6.52 -1.43
CA HIS A 207 -10.37 7.47 -0.83
C HIS A 207 -10.48 7.33 0.70
N LEU A 208 -9.59 6.56 1.32
CA LEU A 208 -9.47 6.55 2.78
C LEU A 208 -8.69 7.78 3.21
N PRO A 209 -9.22 8.61 4.13
CA PRO A 209 -8.47 9.74 4.67
C PRO A 209 -7.10 9.30 5.16
N ALA A 210 -6.04 10.06 4.86
CA ALA A 210 -4.66 9.67 5.17
C ALA A 210 -4.46 9.28 6.65
N LYS A 211 -5.15 9.97 7.56
CA LYS A 211 -5.17 9.67 9.00
C LYS A 211 -5.61 8.24 9.37
N GLU A 212 -6.40 7.59 8.52
CA GLU A 212 -6.92 6.23 8.71
C GLU A 212 -6.01 5.16 8.08
N TRP A 213 -4.91 5.55 7.40
CA TRP A 213 -3.93 4.60 6.87
C TRP A 213 -3.06 4.02 7.99
N GLY A 214 -2.65 2.77 7.81
CA GLY A 214 -1.74 2.08 8.72
C GLY A 214 -2.36 1.67 10.06
N HIS A 215 -1.59 0.95 10.87
CA HIS A 215 -2.04 0.36 12.14
C HIS A 215 -1.00 0.57 13.24
N GLY A 216 -1.44 0.45 14.50
CA GLY A 216 -0.58 0.59 15.67
C GLY A 216 0.30 1.85 15.62
N PRO A 217 1.63 1.75 15.86
CA PRO A 217 2.53 2.90 15.83
C PRO A 217 2.76 3.48 14.42
N TRP A 218 2.28 2.80 13.38
CA TRP A 218 2.39 3.22 11.99
C TRP A 218 1.05 3.71 11.40
N ASN A 219 0.02 3.84 12.23
CA ASN A 219 -1.15 4.62 11.84
C ASN A 219 -0.75 6.09 11.71
N LEU A 220 -1.11 6.75 10.62
CA LEU A 220 -0.56 8.08 10.29
C LEU A 220 -1.00 9.18 11.28
N GLU A 221 -2.23 9.11 11.83
CA GLU A 221 -2.66 10.04 12.88
C GLU A 221 -1.89 9.81 14.18
N GLY A 222 -1.79 8.54 14.60
CA GLY A 222 -1.03 8.17 15.79
C GLY A 222 0.46 8.48 15.66
N PHE A 223 1.04 8.31 14.48
CA PHE A 223 2.46 8.59 14.19
C PHE A 223 2.79 10.07 14.41
N LEU A 224 1.91 10.98 13.99
CA LEU A 224 2.10 12.41 14.17
C LEU A 224 1.83 12.92 15.59
N GLN A 225 1.15 12.12 16.42
CA GLN A 225 0.82 12.47 17.81
C GLN A 225 1.77 11.83 18.84
N ALA A 226 2.74 11.05 18.38
CA ALA A 226 3.65 10.24 19.21
C ALA A 226 4.78 11.04 19.87
#